data_AF-A0A3L8P800-F1
#
_entry.id   AF-A0A3L8P800-F1
#
_cell.length_a   1.000
_cell.length_b   1.000
_cell.length_c   1.000
_cell.angle_alpha   90.00
_cell.angle_beta   90.00
_cell.angle_gamma   90.00
#
_symmetry.space_group_name_H-M   'P 1'
#
loop_
_entity.id
_entity.type
_entity.pdbx_description
1 polymer ?
#
loop_
_entity_poly.entity_id
_entity_poly.type
_entity_poly.pdbx_seq_one_letter_code
_entity_poly.pdbx_strand_id
1 'polypeptide(L)'
;MVVSPVTDARQRILTAAADCIVRDGLAGVRMAAIAREAGVSSGLLHYHFDTKEQLFAEVLTFSSHLSDELTVQALDRAGTHPAQRLAAFLDRCLPSDDRLRHDWLLWQEFEVLSLRQPELAKASLELYETLYTAVADIVFEGVEAGVFELPAREVRTTAEAVVALCDGIGERVLAPDDLSLADARERVAVAAGRLVGHHGPLPSPVRDGVYQLSQR
;
A
#
# COMPACT_ATOMS: atom_id res chain seq x y z
N MET A 1 26.40 8.08 9.25
CA MET A 1 25.88 6.77 9.69
C MET A 1 26.53 5.70 8.81
N VAL A 2 27.38 4.84 9.37
CA VAL A 2 27.97 3.72 8.61
C VAL A 2 26.93 2.61 8.59
N VAL A 3 26.32 2.35 7.43
CA VAL A 3 25.41 1.22 7.25
C VAL A 3 26.25 -0.07 7.32
N SER A 4 25.96 -0.95 8.28
CA SER A 4 26.68 -2.21 8.42
C SER A 4 26.49 -3.10 7.19
N PRO A 5 27.49 -3.89 6.74
CA PRO A 5 27.40 -4.77 5.58
C PRO A 5 26.24 -5.79 5.66
N VAL A 6 25.83 -6.12 6.88
CA VAL A 6 24.74 -7.04 7.21
C VAL A 6 23.36 -6.42 6.97
N THR A 7 23.19 -5.12 7.24
CA THR A 7 21.94 -4.39 6.97
C THR A 7 21.71 -4.22 5.47
N ASP A 8 22.80 -3.94 4.74
CA ASP A 8 22.82 -3.86 3.29
C ASP A 8 22.47 -5.21 2.63
N ALA A 9 23.01 -6.33 3.13
CA ALA A 9 22.66 -7.66 2.65
C ALA A 9 21.17 -8.01 2.87
N ARG A 10 20.62 -7.75 4.07
CA ARG A 10 19.21 -8.01 4.36
C ARG A 10 18.29 -7.21 3.43
N GLN A 11 18.58 -5.92 3.22
CA GLN A 11 17.79 -5.06 2.34
C GLN A 11 17.86 -5.52 0.88
N ARG A 12 19.04 -5.94 0.39
CA ARG A 12 19.18 -6.55 -0.94
C ARG A 12 18.34 -7.81 -1.09
N ILE A 13 18.33 -8.69 -0.08
CA ILE A 13 17.52 -9.91 -0.10
C ILE A 13 16.03 -9.57 -0.19
N LEU A 14 15.54 -8.62 0.62
CA LEU A 14 14.14 -8.21 0.61
C LEU A 14 13.73 -7.58 -0.73
N THR A 15 14.59 -6.72 -1.29
CA THR A 15 14.36 -6.09 -2.61
C THR A 15 14.29 -7.15 -3.71
N ALA A 16 15.29 -8.04 -3.76
CA ALA A 16 15.33 -9.11 -4.75
C ALA A 16 14.16 -10.09 -4.60
N ALA A 17 13.73 -10.39 -3.37
CA ALA A 17 12.58 -11.24 -3.11
C ALA A 17 11.29 -10.59 -3.63
N ALA A 18 11.09 -9.29 -3.36
CA ALA A 18 9.95 -8.52 -3.85
C ALA A 18 9.89 -8.54 -5.39
N ASP A 19 11.00 -8.23 -6.06
CA ASP A 19 11.08 -8.24 -7.53
C ASP A 19 10.81 -9.62 -8.12
N CYS A 20 11.33 -10.69 -7.48
CA CYS A 20 11.07 -12.06 -7.92
C CYS A 20 9.59 -12.44 -7.77
N ILE A 21 8.92 -12.01 -6.70
CA ILE A 21 7.50 -12.31 -6.47
C ILE A 21 6.64 -11.60 -7.51
N VAL A 22 6.87 -10.31 -7.75
CA VAL A 22 6.12 -9.54 -8.76
C VAL A 22 6.31 -10.10 -10.16
N ARG A 23 7.52 -10.54 -10.50
CA ARG A 23 7.83 -11.07 -11.84
C ARG A 23 7.37 -12.51 -12.06
N ASP A 24 7.60 -13.39 -11.09
CA ASP A 24 7.47 -14.85 -11.27
C ASP A 24 6.25 -15.45 -10.55
N GLY A 25 5.54 -14.65 -9.74
CA GLY A 25 4.48 -15.09 -8.85
C GLY A 25 5.01 -15.92 -7.66
N LEU A 26 4.26 -15.98 -6.58
CA LEU A 26 4.71 -16.57 -5.31
C LEU A 26 5.04 -18.07 -5.42
N ALA A 27 4.29 -18.77 -6.27
CA ALA A 27 4.47 -20.19 -6.56
C ALA A 27 5.77 -20.49 -7.32
N GLY A 28 6.23 -19.56 -8.16
CA GLY A 28 7.45 -19.69 -8.97
C GLY A 28 8.74 -19.41 -8.19
N VAL A 29 8.65 -18.64 -7.11
CA VAL A 29 9.81 -18.15 -6.36
C VAL A 29 10.48 -19.23 -5.52
N ARG A 30 11.81 -19.31 -5.60
CA ARG A 30 12.67 -20.22 -4.81
C ARG A 30 13.73 -19.44 -4.06
N MET A 31 14.06 -19.83 -2.83
CA MET A 31 15.09 -19.19 -2.00
C MET A 31 16.44 -19.07 -2.72
N ALA A 32 16.85 -20.10 -3.47
CA ALA A 32 18.09 -20.07 -4.25
C ALA A 32 18.09 -19.04 -5.39
N ALA A 33 16.92 -18.77 -6.00
CA ALA A 33 16.79 -17.73 -7.03
C ALA A 33 16.91 -16.34 -6.40
N ILE A 34 16.27 -16.12 -5.25
CA ILE A 34 16.37 -14.87 -4.47
C ILE A 34 17.82 -14.61 -4.06
N ALA A 35 18.52 -15.62 -3.52
CA ALA A 35 19.92 -15.47 -3.12
C ALA A 35 20.81 -15.01 -4.28
N ARG A 36 20.61 -15.63 -5.46
CA ARG A 36 21.35 -15.28 -6.68
C ARG A 36 21.05 -13.84 -7.12
N GLU A 37 19.78 -13.45 -7.15
CA GLU A 37 19.34 -12.10 -7.53
C GLU A 37 19.89 -11.04 -6.56
N ALA A 38 19.87 -11.32 -5.26
CA ALA A 38 20.41 -10.44 -4.22
C ALA A 38 21.95 -10.39 -4.16
N GLY A 39 22.63 -11.24 -4.95
CA GLY A 39 24.09 -11.36 -4.93
C GLY A 39 24.66 -11.89 -3.62
N VAL A 40 23.92 -12.76 -2.91
CA VAL A 40 24.31 -13.35 -1.62
C VAL A 40 24.43 -14.88 -1.70
N SER A 41 25.14 -15.47 -0.73
CA SER A 41 25.16 -16.94 -0.61
C SER A 41 23.85 -17.45 0.00
N SER A 42 23.51 -18.71 -0.30
CA SER A 42 22.34 -19.37 0.33
C SER A 42 22.46 -19.40 1.86
N GLY A 43 23.68 -19.54 2.39
CA GLY A 43 23.93 -19.52 3.84
C GLY A 43 23.67 -18.14 4.46
N LEU A 44 24.05 -17.05 3.78
CA LEU A 44 23.77 -15.70 4.26
C LEU A 44 22.26 -15.38 4.18
N LEU A 45 21.56 -15.88 3.17
CA LEU A 45 20.11 -15.74 3.09
C LEU A 45 19.42 -16.47 4.27
N HIS A 46 19.78 -17.73 4.53
CA HIS A 46 19.22 -18.48 5.66
C HIS A 46 19.63 -17.93 7.04
N TYR A 47 20.79 -17.25 7.14
CA TYR A 47 21.16 -16.51 8.34
C TYR A 47 20.18 -15.36 8.66
N HIS A 48 19.60 -14.72 7.63
CA HIS A 48 18.62 -13.66 7.80
C HIS A 48 17.18 -14.15 7.88
N PHE A 49 16.85 -15.22 7.15
CA PHE A 49 15.49 -15.72 7.00
C PHE A 49 15.47 -17.24 7.06
N ASP A 50 14.97 -17.78 8.17
CA ASP A 50 14.97 -19.23 8.42
C ASP A 50 14.05 -19.96 7.43
N THR A 51 12.89 -19.36 7.12
CA THR A 51 11.87 -19.94 6.24
C THR A 51 11.49 -19.01 5.10
N LYS A 52 10.91 -19.59 4.04
CA LYS A 52 10.39 -18.84 2.89
C LYS A 52 9.22 -17.95 3.33
N GLU A 53 8.40 -18.44 4.25
CA GLU A 53 7.23 -17.77 4.81
C GLU A 53 7.63 -16.55 5.66
N GLN A 54 8.69 -16.67 6.47
CA GLN A 54 9.24 -15.55 7.22
C GLN A 54 9.76 -14.46 6.28
N LEU A 55 10.56 -14.85 5.27
CA LEU A 55 11.03 -13.91 4.25
C LEU A 55 9.86 -13.16 3.59
N PHE A 56 8.78 -13.86 3.26
CA PHE A 56 7.61 -13.27 2.63
C PHE A 56 6.87 -12.28 3.52
N ALA A 57 6.67 -12.61 4.80
CA ALA A 57 6.09 -11.67 5.76
C ALA A 57 6.95 -10.41 5.88
N GLU A 58 8.27 -10.57 5.94
CA GLU A 58 9.18 -9.43 6.01
C GLU A 58 9.24 -8.62 4.70
N VAL A 59 9.04 -9.24 3.53
CA VAL A 59 8.92 -8.53 2.24
C VAL A 59 7.70 -7.63 2.22
N LEU A 60 6.55 -8.12 2.70
CA LEU A 60 5.33 -7.33 2.78
C LEU A 60 5.52 -6.09 3.66
N THR A 61 6.04 -6.28 4.88
CA THR A 61 6.34 -5.16 5.79
C THR A 61 7.37 -4.20 5.19
N PHE A 62 8.42 -4.73 4.54
CA PHE A 62 9.46 -3.92 3.91
C PHE A 62 8.92 -3.06 2.77
N SER A 63 8.09 -3.63 1.89
CA SER A 63 7.43 -2.91 0.79
C SER A 63 6.53 -1.79 1.32
N SER A 64 5.73 -2.06 2.36
CA SER A 64 4.91 -1.02 3.01
C SER A 64 5.77 0.13 3.54
N HIS A 65 6.83 -0.16 4.30
CA HIS A 65 7.69 0.88 4.87
C HIS A 65 8.37 1.76 3.81
N LEU A 66 8.71 1.20 2.64
CA LEU A 66 9.25 2.00 1.54
C LEU A 66 8.22 2.99 0.96
N SER A 67 6.93 2.66 1.08
CA SER A 67 5.83 3.50 0.61
C SER A 67 5.39 4.54 1.64
N ASP A 68 5.72 4.36 2.92
CA ASP A 68 5.38 5.30 4.00
C ASP A 68 5.95 6.70 3.79
N GLU A 69 7.22 6.82 3.37
CA GLU A 69 7.85 8.13 3.11
C GLU A 69 7.09 8.92 2.03
N LEU A 70 6.62 8.24 0.98
CA LEU A 70 5.85 8.86 -0.09
C LEU A 70 4.45 9.25 0.38
N THR A 71 3.85 8.46 1.27
CA THR A 71 2.56 8.77 1.89
C THR A 71 2.67 10.00 2.79
N VAL A 72 3.71 10.11 3.61
CA VAL A 72 3.98 11.31 4.42
C VAL A 72 4.13 12.54 3.53
N GLN A 73 4.93 12.46 2.46
CA GLN A 73 5.07 13.57 1.51
C GLN A 73 3.75 13.96 0.85
N ALA A 74 2.90 12.99 0.50
CA ALA A 74 1.58 13.26 -0.08
C ALA A 74 0.67 13.99 0.91
N LEU A 75 0.67 13.58 2.19
CA LEU A 75 -0.09 14.22 3.26
C LEU A 75 0.42 15.63 3.57
N ASP A 76 1.74 15.84 3.58
CA ASP A 76 2.34 17.16 3.78
C ASP A 76 1.91 18.14 2.68
N ARG A 77 1.89 17.68 1.42
CA ARG A 77 1.43 18.48 0.26
C ARG A 77 -0.06 18.79 0.33
N ALA A 78 -0.87 17.87 0.83
CA ALA A 78 -2.31 18.07 1.02
C ALA A 78 -2.62 19.15 2.08
N GLY A 79 -1.63 19.49 2.91
CA GLY A 79 -1.76 20.46 3.98
C GLY A 79 -2.66 19.94 5.11
N THR A 80 -3.45 20.85 5.70
CA THR A 80 -4.23 20.58 6.91
C THR A 80 -5.72 20.35 6.65
N HIS A 81 -6.22 20.55 5.43
CA HIS A 81 -7.65 20.41 5.15
C HIS A 81 -8.06 18.92 5.11
N PRO A 82 -8.97 18.43 5.98
CA PRO A 82 -9.28 17.00 6.11
C PRO A 82 -9.70 16.31 4.81
N ALA A 83 -10.54 16.96 3.99
CA ALA A 83 -10.95 16.41 2.70
C ALA A 83 -9.78 16.22 1.71
N GLN A 84 -8.79 17.12 1.73
CA GLN A 84 -7.60 17.00 0.89
C GLN A 84 -6.65 15.91 1.40
N ARG A 85 -6.48 15.83 2.72
CA ARG A 85 -5.68 14.79 3.37
C ARG A 85 -6.25 13.41 3.09
N LEU A 86 -7.57 13.24 3.21
CA LEU A 86 -8.25 11.98 2.91
C LEU A 86 -8.08 11.63 1.43
N ALA A 87 -8.33 12.57 0.50
CA ALA A 87 -8.13 12.33 -0.92
C ALA A 87 -6.69 11.91 -1.25
N ALA A 88 -5.69 12.56 -0.65
CA ALA A 88 -4.28 12.23 -0.86
C ALA A 88 -3.93 10.84 -0.32
N PHE A 89 -4.44 10.47 0.87
CA PHE A 89 -4.22 9.15 1.44
C PHE A 89 -4.85 8.05 0.58
N LEU A 90 -6.11 8.23 0.16
CA LEU A 90 -6.80 7.25 -0.68
C LEU A 90 -6.18 7.09 -2.07
N ASP A 91 -5.55 8.13 -2.63
CA ASP A 91 -4.78 8.02 -3.87
C ASP A 91 -3.54 7.13 -3.70
N ARG A 92 -2.95 7.11 -2.48
CA ARG A 92 -1.85 6.19 -2.11
C ARG A 92 -2.33 4.76 -1.89
N CYS A 93 -3.60 4.58 -1.52
CA CYS A 93 -4.22 3.25 -1.42
C CYS A 93 -4.56 2.65 -2.80
N LEU A 94 -4.45 3.37 -3.92
CA LEU A 94 -4.69 2.85 -5.26
C LEU A 94 -3.36 2.53 -5.98
N PRO A 95 -3.32 1.65 -7.01
CA PRO A 95 -2.11 1.37 -7.80
C PRO A 95 -1.80 2.54 -8.77
N SER A 96 -1.45 3.69 -8.19
CA SER A 96 -1.55 4.99 -8.83
C SER A 96 -0.24 5.49 -9.47
N ASP A 97 0.85 4.79 -9.20
CA ASP A 97 2.16 4.90 -9.84
C ASP A 97 2.79 3.50 -9.97
N ASP A 98 3.98 3.40 -10.57
CA ASP A 98 4.64 2.10 -10.78
C ASP A 98 5.08 1.41 -9.49
N ARG A 99 5.43 2.18 -8.45
CA ARG A 99 5.80 1.63 -7.15
C ARG A 99 4.58 1.05 -6.46
N LEU A 100 3.49 1.82 -6.40
CA LEU A 100 2.24 1.33 -5.82
C LEU A 100 1.67 0.16 -6.60
N ARG A 101 1.80 0.15 -7.93
CA ARG A 101 1.43 -1.01 -8.74
C ARG A 101 2.25 -2.25 -8.38
N HIS A 102 3.55 -2.09 -8.15
CA HIS A 102 4.42 -3.17 -7.68
C HIS A 102 3.98 -3.69 -6.30
N ASP A 103 3.74 -2.80 -5.33
CA ASP A 103 3.28 -3.17 -3.99
C ASP A 103 1.91 -3.87 -4.02
N TRP A 104 1.01 -3.42 -4.89
CA TRP A 104 -0.29 -4.06 -5.13
C TRP A 104 -0.16 -5.47 -5.69
N LEU A 105 0.77 -5.73 -6.62
CA LEU A 105 1.00 -7.09 -7.13
C LEU A 105 1.54 -8.02 -6.04
N LEU A 106 2.44 -7.53 -5.17
CA LEU A 106 2.88 -8.29 -4.00
C LEU A 106 1.70 -8.63 -3.09
N TRP A 107 0.86 -7.64 -2.80
CA TRP A 107 -0.31 -7.79 -1.94
C TRP A 107 -1.25 -8.89 -2.45
N GLN A 108 -1.56 -8.89 -3.75
CA GLN A 108 -2.43 -9.89 -4.37
C GLN A 108 -1.86 -11.32 -4.29
N GLU A 109 -0.54 -11.47 -4.44
CA GLU A 109 0.13 -12.77 -4.25
C GLU A 109 0.06 -13.26 -2.79
N PHE A 110 0.17 -12.34 -1.82
CA PHE A 110 0.14 -12.68 -0.39
C PHE A 110 -1.27 -12.92 0.16
N GLU A 111 -2.30 -12.28 -0.38
CA GLU A 111 -3.67 -12.32 0.14
C GLU A 111 -4.17 -13.76 0.34
N VAL A 112 -4.11 -14.59 -0.71
CA VAL A 112 -4.56 -15.98 -0.65
C VAL A 112 -3.66 -16.85 0.24
N LEU A 113 -2.37 -16.53 0.31
CA LEU A 113 -1.42 -17.28 1.14
C LEU A 113 -1.64 -16.98 2.63
N SER A 114 -1.97 -15.74 2.98
CA SER A 114 -2.20 -15.29 4.36
C SER A 114 -3.26 -16.14 5.07
N LEU A 115 -4.29 -16.61 4.35
CA LEU A 115 -5.35 -17.49 4.87
C LEU A 115 -4.84 -18.82 5.43
N ARG A 116 -3.61 -19.23 5.09
CA ARG A 116 -3.00 -20.51 5.49
C ARG A 116 -1.68 -20.35 6.23
N GLN A 117 -1.12 -19.13 6.26
CA GLN A 117 0.20 -18.84 6.82
C GLN A 117 0.08 -17.80 7.94
N PRO A 118 0.17 -18.22 9.22
CA PRO A 118 -0.07 -17.33 10.35
C PRO A 118 0.81 -16.08 10.38
N GLU A 119 2.09 -16.18 9.99
CA GLU A 119 3.00 -15.03 9.98
C GLU A 119 2.59 -13.98 8.93
N LEU A 120 2.14 -14.42 7.76
CA LEU A 120 1.62 -13.52 6.71
C LEU A 120 0.27 -12.92 7.10
N ALA A 121 -0.62 -13.70 7.73
CA ALA A 121 -1.88 -13.19 8.27
C ALA A 121 -1.63 -12.08 9.28
N LYS A 122 -0.66 -12.27 10.19
CA LYS A 122 -0.27 -11.27 11.18
C LYS A 122 0.26 -10.00 10.53
N ALA A 123 1.20 -10.11 9.60
CA ALA A 123 1.74 -8.95 8.88
C ALA A 123 0.66 -8.19 8.10
N SER A 124 -0.28 -8.93 7.48
CA SER A 124 -1.44 -8.35 6.77
C SER A 124 -2.36 -7.58 7.71
N LEU A 125 -2.66 -8.13 8.89
CA LEU A 125 -3.48 -7.47 9.90
C LEU A 125 -2.82 -6.18 10.43
N GLU A 126 -1.51 -6.21 10.70
CA GLU A 126 -0.76 -5.04 11.17
C GLU A 126 -0.75 -3.91 10.12
N LEU A 127 -0.60 -4.27 8.84
CA LEU A 127 -0.69 -3.32 7.73
C LEU A 127 -2.08 -2.67 7.66
N TYR A 128 -3.14 -3.47 7.64
CA TYR A 128 -4.50 -2.94 7.60
C TYR A 128 -4.85 -2.09 8.81
N GLU A 129 -4.43 -2.48 10.01
CA GLU A 129 -4.66 -1.68 11.22
C GLU A 129 -4.03 -0.29 11.10
N THR A 130 -2.85 -0.21 10.47
CA THR A 130 -2.17 1.06 10.19
C THR A 130 -2.98 1.92 9.22
N LEU A 131 -3.49 1.33 8.13
CA LEU A 131 -4.35 2.02 7.16
C LEU A 131 -5.66 2.50 7.79
N TYR A 132 -6.34 1.63 8.54
CA TYR A 132 -7.59 1.96 9.23
C TYR A 132 -7.41 3.08 10.23
N THR A 133 -6.33 3.05 11.01
CA THR A 133 -6.01 4.10 11.98
C THR A 133 -5.75 5.42 11.27
N ALA A 134 -4.92 5.44 10.23
CA ALA A 134 -4.62 6.66 9.49
C ALA A 134 -5.87 7.29 8.84
N VAL A 135 -6.75 6.49 8.24
CA VAL A 135 -8.02 7.00 7.68
C VAL A 135 -8.96 7.46 8.79
N ALA A 136 -9.08 6.69 9.89
CA ALA A 136 -9.94 7.05 11.02
C ALA A 136 -9.52 8.38 11.65
N ASP A 137 -8.22 8.63 11.81
CA ASP A 137 -7.69 9.88 12.35
C ASP A 137 -8.04 11.07 11.45
N ILE A 138 -7.83 10.96 10.14
CA ILE A 138 -8.18 12.02 9.18
C ILE A 138 -9.69 12.28 9.16
N VAL A 139 -10.51 11.22 9.22
CA VAL A 139 -11.97 11.33 9.26
C VAL A 139 -12.44 11.96 10.57
N PHE A 140 -11.86 11.57 11.70
CA PHE A 140 -12.15 12.17 13.00
C PHE A 140 -11.82 13.66 13.03
N GLU A 141 -10.64 14.06 12.54
CA GLU A 141 -10.26 15.48 12.38
C GLU A 141 -11.28 16.25 11.52
N GLY A 142 -11.76 15.63 10.44
CA GLY A 142 -12.77 16.22 9.57
C GLY A 142 -14.15 16.35 10.23
N VAL A 143 -14.53 15.43 11.10
CA VAL A 143 -15.76 15.54 11.90
C VAL A 143 -15.65 16.68 12.90
N GLU A 144 -14.54 16.75 13.66
CA GLU A 144 -14.29 17.83 14.63
C GLU A 144 -14.25 19.21 13.95
N ALA A 145 -13.74 19.28 12.72
CA ALA A 145 -13.71 20.51 11.93
C ALA A 145 -15.04 20.84 11.21
N GLY A 146 -16.05 19.97 11.27
CA GLY A 146 -17.32 20.15 10.56
C GLY A 146 -17.23 20.00 9.04
N VAL A 147 -16.16 19.37 8.53
CA VAL A 147 -15.95 19.09 7.09
C VAL A 147 -16.65 17.79 6.68
N PHE A 148 -16.80 16.86 7.62
CA PHE A 148 -17.43 15.56 7.44
C PHE A 148 -18.62 15.42 8.38
N GLU A 149 -19.71 14.82 7.90
CA GLU A 149 -20.97 14.66 8.63
C GLU A 149 -21.27 13.17 8.88
N LEU A 150 -20.75 12.64 9.99
CA LEU A 150 -21.07 11.29 10.46
C LEU A 150 -20.96 11.20 11.99
N PRO A 151 -21.68 10.27 12.64
CA PRO A 151 -21.53 10.04 14.08
C PRO A 151 -20.11 9.59 14.44
N ALA A 152 -19.52 10.16 15.50
CA ALA A 152 -18.16 9.80 15.93
C ALA A 152 -17.95 8.28 16.16
N ARG A 153 -18.99 7.58 16.63
CA ARG A 153 -18.98 6.12 16.82
C ARG A 153 -18.83 5.31 15.51
N GLU A 154 -19.11 5.92 14.36
CA GLU A 154 -19.07 5.28 13.03
C GLU A 154 -17.76 5.57 12.29
N VAL A 155 -16.87 6.42 12.81
CA VAL A 155 -15.60 6.80 12.17
C VAL A 155 -14.76 5.58 11.82
N ARG A 156 -14.57 4.65 12.79
CA ARG A 156 -13.75 3.46 12.58
C ARG A 156 -14.32 2.55 11.49
N THR A 157 -15.62 2.28 11.54
CA THR A 157 -16.31 1.44 10.54
C THR A 157 -16.30 2.09 9.17
N THR A 158 -16.40 3.42 9.11
CA THR A 158 -16.30 4.19 7.87
C THR A 158 -14.90 4.11 7.28
N ALA A 159 -13.86 4.21 8.11
CA ALA A 159 -12.47 4.05 7.68
C ALA A 159 -12.22 2.66 7.08
N GLU A 160 -12.68 1.60 7.74
CA GLU A 160 -12.61 0.22 7.24
C GLU A 160 -13.36 0.07 5.89
N ALA A 161 -14.57 0.62 5.78
CA ALA A 161 -15.35 0.57 4.56
C ALA A 161 -14.70 1.32 3.39
N VAL A 162 -14.06 2.47 3.66
CA VAL A 162 -13.34 3.26 2.65
C VAL A 162 -12.08 2.53 2.17
N VAL A 163 -11.34 1.87 3.07
CA VAL A 163 -10.18 1.06 2.67
C VAL A 163 -10.63 -0.17 1.86
N ALA A 164 -11.68 -0.87 2.28
CA ALA A 164 -12.23 -1.99 1.52
C ALA A 164 -12.74 -1.59 0.12
N LEU A 165 -13.26 -0.36 -0.01
CA LEU A 165 -13.60 0.23 -1.31
C LEU A 165 -12.37 0.41 -2.19
N CYS A 166 -11.25 0.90 -1.62
CA CYS A 166 -9.98 1.02 -2.34
C CYS A 166 -9.45 -0.35 -2.77
N ASP A 167 -9.56 -1.37 -1.93
CA ASP A 167 -9.15 -2.75 -2.26
C ASP A 167 -9.89 -3.26 -3.51
N GLY A 168 -11.22 -3.23 -3.49
CA GLY A 168 -12.03 -3.70 -4.60
C GLY A 168 -11.91 -2.85 -5.88
N ILE A 169 -11.61 -1.55 -5.76
CA ILE A 169 -11.40 -0.69 -6.93
C ILE A 169 -9.98 -0.85 -7.50
N GLY A 170 -8.97 -0.96 -6.64
CA GLY A 170 -7.57 -1.06 -7.07
C GLY A 170 -7.26 -2.37 -7.78
N GLU A 171 -7.89 -3.48 -7.37
CA GLU A 171 -7.80 -4.77 -8.09
C GLU A 171 -8.22 -4.62 -9.56
N ARG A 172 -9.31 -3.88 -9.79
CA ARG A 172 -9.83 -3.60 -11.15
C ARG A 172 -8.92 -2.70 -11.99
N VAL A 173 -8.08 -1.90 -11.34
CA VAL A 173 -7.06 -1.08 -12.04
C VAL A 173 -5.87 -1.95 -12.46
N LEU A 174 -5.56 -3.01 -11.71
CA LEU A 174 -4.53 -3.98 -12.11
C LEU A 174 -5.01 -4.90 -13.24
N ALA A 175 -6.30 -5.25 -13.24
CA ALA A 175 -6.90 -6.08 -14.28
C ALA A 175 -6.85 -5.38 -15.65
N PRO A 176 -6.23 -6.01 -16.69
CA PRO A 176 -6.18 -5.43 -18.03
C PRO A 176 -7.57 -5.08 -18.55
N ASP A 177 -7.72 -3.85 -19.07
CA ASP A 177 -8.94 -3.33 -19.71
C ASP A 177 -10.22 -3.24 -18.85
N ASP A 178 -10.17 -3.46 -17.53
CA ASP A 178 -11.37 -3.31 -16.66
C ASP A 178 -11.62 -1.85 -16.24
N LEU A 179 -10.66 -1.23 -15.54
CA LEU A 179 -10.85 0.12 -14.99
C LEU A 179 -9.63 1.02 -15.14
N SER A 180 -9.81 2.20 -15.75
CA SER A 180 -8.74 3.19 -15.79
C SER A 180 -8.47 3.77 -14.39
N LEU A 181 -7.22 4.14 -14.13
CA LEU A 181 -6.86 4.79 -12.87
C LEU A 181 -7.62 6.12 -12.66
N ALA A 182 -7.95 6.84 -13.73
CA ALA A 182 -8.73 8.08 -13.64
C ALA A 182 -10.16 7.79 -13.14
N ASP A 183 -10.82 6.79 -13.71
CA ASP A 183 -12.17 6.38 -13.29
C ASP A 183 -12.17 5.80 -11.88
N ALA A 184 -11.13 5.06 -11.51
CA ALA A 184 -10.96 4.54 -10.15
C ALA A 184 -10.90 5.68 -9.13
N ARG A 185 -10.09 6.72 -9.39
CA ARG A 185 -9.97 7.91 -8.54
C ARG A 185 -11.29 8.65 -8.41
N GLU A 186 -12.02 8.84 -9.51
CA GLU A 186 -13.34 9.46 -9.49
C GLU A 186 -14.32 8.64 -8.62
N ARG A 187 -14.38 7.32 -8.83
CA ARG A 187 -15.26 6.43 -8.06
C ARG A 187 -14.95 6.44 -6.57
N VAL A 188 -13.67 6.38 -6.20
CA VAL A 188 -13.23 6.47 -4.81
C VAL A 188 -13.61 7.83 -4.22
N ALA A 189 -13.33 8.94 -4.91
CA ALA A 189 -13.64 10.28 -4.42
C ALA A 189 -15.15 10.48 -4.16
N VAL A 190 -16.01 9.99 -5.08
CA VAL A 190 -17.46 10.08 -4.95
C VAL A 190 -17.96 9.19 -3.79
N ALA A 191 -17.55 7.93 -3.76
CA ALA A 191 -18.06 6.97 -2.78
C ALA A 191 -17.53 7.25 -1.37
N ALA A 192 -16.22 7.49 -1.22
CA ALA A 192 -15.64 7.86 0.08
C ALA A 192 -16.20 9.18 0.60
N GLY A 193 -16.39 10.19 -0.27
CA GLY A 193 -17.03 11.45 0.10
C GLY A 193 -18.43 11.26 0.69
N ARG A 194 -19.24 10.36 0.11
CA ARG A 194 -20.55 10.00 0.65
C ARG A 194 -20.47 9.29 1.99
N LEU A 195 -19.53 8.34 2.13
CA LEU A 195 -19.35 7.56 3.36
C LEU A 195 -18.98 8.44 4.56
N VAL A 196 -18.23 9.52 4.33
CA VAL A 196 -17.86 10.48 5.38
C VAL A 196 -18.82 11.68 5.48
N GLY A 197 -19.93 11.70 4.74
CA GLY A 197 -20.88 12.81 4.76
C GLY A 197 -20.29 14.14 4.24
N HIS A 198 -19.29 14.12 3.37
CA HIS A 198 -18.76 15.32 2.72
C HIS A 198 -19.78 15.87 1.70
N HIS A 199 -19.87 17.19 1.58
CA HIS A 199 -20.74 17.84 0.59
C HIS A 199 -20.18 17.72 -0.83
N GLY A 200 -20.44 16.57 -1.46
CA GLY A 200 -19.95 16.23 -2.80
C GLY A 200 -18.74 15.30 -2.76
N PRO A 201 -18.15 14.99 -3.93
CA PRO A 201 -16.96 14.15 -4.01
C PRO A 201 -15.80 14.74 -3.20
N LEU A 202 -14.90 13.89 -2.72
CA LEU A 202 -13.61 14.36 -2.21
C LEU A 202 -12.86 15.14 -3.30
N PRO A 203 -12.08 16.16 -2.93
CA PRO A 203 -11.29 16.93 -3.89
C PRO A 203 -10.26 16.03 -4.59
N SER A 204 -9.78 16.47 -5.76
CA SER A 204 -8.64 15.80 -6.39
C SER A 204 -7.38 16.01 -5.54
N PRO A 205 -6.59 14.95 -5.30
CA PRO A 205 -5.34 15.09 -4.56
C PRO A 205 -4.37 16.01 -5.30
N VAL A 206 -3.61 16.79 -4.54
CA VAL A 206 -2.57 17.69 -5.10
C VAL A 206 -1.45 16.82 -5.69
N ARG A 207 -1.18 16.97 -6.99
CA ARG A 207 -0.11 16.25 -7.72
C ARG A 207 0.85 17.24 -8.35
N ASP A 208 2.13 16.88 -8.41
CA ASP A 208 3.08 17.58 -9.25
C ASP A 208 2.73 17.38 -10.73
N GLY A 209 2.87 18.42 -11.54
CA GLY A 209 2.68 18.39 -12.99
C GLY A 209 3.74 17.59 -13.76
N VAL A 210 4.37 16.59 -13.14
CA VAL A 210 5.51 15.86 -13.73
C VAL A 210 5.33 14.36 -13.60
N TYR A 211 4.38 13.83 -14.38
CA TYR A 211 4.51 12.50 -14.99
C TYR A 211 3.96 12.57 -16.42
N GLN A 212 4.52 13.47 -17.23
CA GLN A 212 4.59 13.23 -18.66
C GLN A 212 5.72 12.22 -18.91
N LEU A 213 5.45 10.93 -18.66
CA LEU A 213 6.26 9.88 -19.28
C LEU A 213 5.78 9.76 -20.72
N SER A 214 6.69 10.19 -21.59
CA SER A 214 6.71 10.05 -23.03
C SER A 214 5.94 8.83 -23.55
N GLN A 215 4.84 9.08 -24.27
CA GLN A 215 4.51 8.26 -25.43
C GLN A 215 5.58 8.52 -26.49
N ARG A 216 6.56 7.62 -26.62
CA ARG A 216 7.28 7.31 -27.87
C ARG A 216 7.80 5.89 -27.83
#